data_AF-A0A7V6X220-F1
#
_entry.id   AF-A0A7V6X220-F1
#
_cell.length_a   1.000
_cell.length_b   1.000
_cell.length_c   1.000
_cell.angle_alpha   90.00
_cell.angle_beta   90.00
_cell.angle_gamma   90.00
#
_symmetry.space_group_name_H-M   'P 1'
#
loop_
_entity.id
_entity.type
_entity.pdbx_description
1 polymer ?
#
loop_
_entity_poly.entity_id
_entity_poly.type
_entity_poly.pdbx_seq_one_letter_code
_entity_poly.pdbx_strand_id
1 'polypeptide(L)'
;MKKNPDGVSSKLTSLMQLSPPDGLLPKDRPPEIYPQLYFDAAVPDEEEFVSEPPSLKAKENTPEEPGVEIPPSDNTLLIERTVRSGQSVNFPGHVVVMGDVNPGAEIVAGGHIMVFGSLRGVAHAGALGSKSARVAALCLNPTQLRIAGHITRAPDGDEFKPNQPEIAKINDGSIVIEKYCPGWERGE
;
A
#
# COMPACT_ATOMS: atom_id res chain seq x y z
N MET A 1 3.74 -37.07 -46.93
CA MET A 1 2.82 -37.36 -45.81
C MET A 1 2.73 -38.87 -45.63
N LYS A 2 3.26 -39.42 -44.53
CA LYS A 2 3.01 -40.81 -44.11
C LYS A 2 2.62 -40.79 -42.63
N LYS A 3 1.38 -41.16 -42.33
CA LYS A 3 0.90 -41.44 -40.97
C LYS A 3 1.31 -42.87 -40.62
N ASN A 4 1.76 -43.09 -39.38
CA ASN A 4 1.83 -44.40 -38.76
C ASN A 4 0.54 -44.65 -37.93
N PRO A 5 0.18 -45.91 -37.66
CA PRO A 5 -1.22 -46.36 -37.57
C PRO A 5 -1.93 -46.21 -36.22
N ASP A 6 -1.28 -45.80 -35.13
CA ASP A 6 -1.87 -45.96 -33.79
C ASP A 6 -2.23 -44.65 -33.05
N GLY A 7 -2.23 -43.52 -33.74
CA GLY A 7 -3.07 -42.38 -33.36
C GLY A 7 -2.95 -41.82 -31.93
N VAL A 8 -1.83 -41.86 -31.21
CA VAL A 8 -1.66 -41.14 -29.92
C VAL A 8 -0.19 -40.74 -29.61
N SER A 9 -0.01 -39.45 -29.26
CA SER A 9 1.01 -38.82 -28.37
C SER A 9 2.49 -38.65 -28.78
N SER A 10 2.98 -37.40 -28.66
CA SER A 10 4.33 -37.13 -28.14
C SER A 10 4.49 -35.81 -27.34
N LYS A 11 3.40 -35.19 -26.84
CA LYS A 11 3.49 -33.92 -26.09
C LYS A 11 2.51 -33.82 -24.91
N LEU A 12 2.32 -34.91 -24.17
CA LEU A 12 1.51 -34.90 -22.94
C LEU A 12 2.21 -35.48 -21.71
N THR A 13 3.52 -35.76 -21.80
CA THR A 13 4.28 -36.29 -20.66
C THR A 13 5.43 -35.36 -20.31
N SER A 14 5.12 -34.16 -19.83
CA SER A 14 5.98 -33.41 -18.89
C SER A 14 5.29 -32.12 -18.39
N LEU A 15 4.03 -32.24 -17.96
CA LEU A 15 3.32 -31.15 -17.27
C LEU A 15 2.66 -31.66 -15.98
N MET A 16 3.36 -32.55 -15.29
CA MET A 16 3.08 -32.98 -13.93
C MET A 16 4.40 -33.37 -13.29
N GLN A 17 5.20 -32.40 -12.84
CA GLN A 17 6.19 -32.53 -11.75
C GLN A 17 6.86 -31.17 -11.52
N LEU A 18 6.11 -30.18 -11.03
CA LEU A 18 6.65 -29.13 -10.16
C LEU A 18 5.56 -28.78 -9.14
N SER A 19 5.15 -29.78 -8.37
CA SER A 19 4.57 -29.52 -7.05
C SER A 19 5.71 -29.01 -6.17
N PRO A 20 5.56 -27.88 -5.46
CA PRO A 20 6.53 -27.48 -4.45
C PRO A 20 6.69 -28.63 -3.44
N PRO A 21 7.90 -28.89 -2.92
CA PRO A 21 8.19 -30.06 -2.08
C PRO A 21 7.32 -30.14 -0.80
N ASP A 22 6.67 -29.05 -0.42
CA ASP A 22 6.02 -28.88 0.88
C ASP A 22 4.48 -28.89 0.80
N GLY A 23 3.90 -29.03 -0.40
CA GLY A 23 2.46 -29.27 -0.60
C GLY A 23 1.48 -28.12 -0.31
N LEU A 24 1.96 -26.92 0.08
CA LEU A 24 1.08 -25.76 0.32
C LEU A 24 0.60 -25.09 -0.99
N LEU A 25 -0.66 -24.64 -0.98
CA LEU A 25 -1.24 -23.86 -2.07
C LEU A 25 -0.75 -22.40 -2.01
N PRO A 26 -0.65 -21.70 -3.16
CA PRO A 26 -0.10 -20.33 -3.23
C PRO A 26 -0.80 -19.29 -2.33
N LYS A 27 -2.08 -19.48 -2.06
CA LYS A 27 -2.92 -18.64 -1.20
C LYS A 27 -2.59 -18.73 0.30
N ASP A 28 -1.89 -19.80 0.70
CA ASP A 28 -1.57 -20.11 2.09
C ASP A 28 -0.10 -19.74 2.44
N ARG A 29 0.60 -19.02 1.55
CA ARG A 29 1.97 -18.53 1.81
C ARG A 29 1.99 -17.14 2.43
N PRO A 30 2.85 -16.87 3.42
CA PRO A 30 3.07 -15.53 3.96
C PRO A 30 3.65 -14.61 2.87
N PRO A 31 3.25 -13.32 2.83
CA PRO A 31 3.55 -12.40 1.73
C PRO A 31 5.03 -11.98 1.61
N GLU A 32 5.89 -12.42 2.53
CA GLU A 32 7.32 -12.03 2.57
C GLU A 32 8.20 -12.83 1.60
N ILE A 33 7.66 -13.82 0.88
CA ILE A 33 8.36 -14.60 -0.16
C ILE A 33 7.82 -14.26 -1.56
N TYR A 34 7.89 -12.98 -1.94
CA TYR A 34 7.91 -12.61 -3.35
C TYR A 34 8.94 -11.50 -3.58
N PRO A 35 10.18 -11.89 -3.90
CA PRO A 35 10.79 -11.34 -5.10
C PRO A 35 11.42 -12.42 -6.00
N GLN A 36 11.32 -12.19 -7.32
CA GLN A 36 11.97 -12.85 -8.46
C GLN A 36 11.26 -13.94 -9.28
N LEU A 37 10.14 -14.55 -8.84
CA LEU A 37 9.44 -15.51 -9.71
C LEU A 37 8.58 -14.88 -10.84
N TYR A 38 8.72 -13.58 -11.09
CA TYR A 38 8.09 -12.89 -12.22
C TYR A 38 9.07 -12.55 -13.36
N PHE A 39 10.35 -12.91 -13.25
CA PHE A 39 11.37 -12.50 -14.24
C PHE A 39 11.76 -13.57 -15.28
N ASP A 40 11.30 -14.82 -15.14
CA ASP A 40 11.66 -15.93 -16.06
C ASP A 40 10.52 -16.41 -16.97
N ALA A 41 9.39 -15.70 -17.01
CA ALA A 41 8.46 -15.87 -18.12
C ALA A 41 9.06 -15.16 -19.33
N ALA A 42 9.64 -15.94 -20.24
CA ALA A 42 10.22 -15.49 -21.50
C ALA A 42 9.41 -14.34 -22.11
N VAL A 43 10.06 -13.18 -22.25
CA VAL A 43 9.61 -12.09 -23.12
C VAL A 43 9.53 -12.69 -24.52
N PRO A 44 8.36 -12.80 -25.16
CA PRO A 44 8.31 -13.21 -26.55
C PRO A 44 8.99 -12.15 -27.42
N ASP A 45 9.74 -12.61 -28.41
CA ASP A 45 10.63 -11.80 -29.26
C ASP A 45 9.95 -10.53 -29.80
N GLU A 46 10.73 -9.43 -29.80
CA GLU A 46 10.32 -8.09 -30.22
C GLU A 46 10.07 -7.99 -31.75
N GLU A 47 8.99 -8.57 -32.27
CA GLU A 47 8.43 -8.13 -33.56
C GLU A 47 6.90 -8.32 -33.56
N GLU A 48 6.18 -7.30 -33.08
CA GLU A 48 4.93 -6.81 -33.67
C GLU A 48 4.38 -5.63 -32.82
N PHE A 49 5.02 -4.47 -32.97
CA PHE A 49 4.39 -3.20 -32.62
C PHE A 49 3.47 -2.80 -33.78
N VAL A 50 2.17 -3.09 -33.69
CA VAL A 50 1.17 -2.62 -34.66
C VAL A 50 -0.02 -1.96 -33.95
N SER A 51 0.02 -0.62 -34.01
CA SER A 51 -1.07 0.38 -34.10
C SER A 51 -2.31 0.33 -33.18
N GLU A 52 -2.47 1.45 -32.48
CA GLU A 52 -3.66 2.03 -31.80
C GLU A 52 -4.13 1.40 -30.47
N PRO A 53 -4.35 2.23 -29.41
CA PRO A 53 -4.93 1.74 -28.17
C PRO A 53 -6.37 1.23 -28.44
N PRO A 54 -6.72 0.00 -28.02
CA PRO A 54 -8.07 -0.50 -28.22
C PRO A 54 -9.06 0.36 -27.44
N SER A 55 -10.04 0.91 -28.16
CA SER A 55 -11.23 1.52 -27.58
C SER A 55 -11.90 0.54 -26.61
N LEU A 56 -11.80 0.82 -25.32
CA LEU A 56 -12.43 0.03 -24.26
C LEU A 56 -13.94 0.23 -24.32
N LYS A 57 -14.64 -0.64 -25.06
CA LYS A 57 -16.06 -0.88 -24.83
C LYS A 57 -16.18 -1.81 -23.64
N ALA A 58 -16.53 -1.24 -22.48
CA ALA A 58 -16.84 -1.98 -21.26
C ALA A 58 -17.99 -2.96 -21.52
N LYS A 59 -17.75 -4.25 -21.26
CA LYS A 59 -18.80 -5.26 -21.10
C LYS A 59 -19.01 -5.49 -19.61
N GLU A 60 -20.26 -5.25 -19.23
CA GLU A 60 -20.89 -5.31 -17.93
C GLU A 60 -21.07 -6.76 -17.44
N ASN A 61 -21.14 -6.91 -16.11
CA ASN A 61 -21.49 -8.08 -15.28
C ASN A 61 -20.34 -8.80 -14.56
N THR A 62 -19.88 -8.18 -13.47
CA THR A 62 -19.32 -8.85 -12.29
C THR A 62 -20.17 -8.41 -11.08
N PRO A 63 -20.54 -9.30 -10.13
CA PRO A 63 -21.38 -8.92 -8.98
C PRO A 63 -20.74 -7.78 -8.18
N GLU A 64 -21.44 -6.66 -8.06
CA GLU A 64 -21.02 -5.51 -7.26
C GLU A 64 -21.11 -5.86 -5.77
N GLU A 65 -19.96 -5.99 -5.12
CA GLU A 65 -19.87 -5.81 -3.67
C GLU A 65 -20.41 -4.40 -3.33
N PRO A 66 -21.08 -4.20 -2.17
CA PRO A 66 -21.72 -2.93 -1.84
C PRO A 66 -20.70 -1.79 -1.98
N GLY A 67 -20.88 -1.00 -3.03
CA GLY A 67 -19.97 0.08 -3.38
C GLY A 67 -19.89 1.07 -2.22
N VAL A 68 -18.68 1.27 -1.71
CA VAL A 68 -18.42 2.38 -0.79
C VAL A 68 -18.71 3.66 -1.57
N GLU A 69 -19.79 4.36 -1.23
CA GLU A 69 -20.06 5.69 -1.75
C GLU A 69 -18.91 6.61 -1.32
N ILE A 70 -17.99 6.91 -2.24
CA ILE A 70 -16.87 7.82 -1.97
C ILE A 70 -17.44 9.24 -1.98
N PRO A 71 -17.46 9.96 -0.83
CA PRO A 71 -18.00 11.31 -0.80
C PRO A 71 -17.16 12.21 -1.74
N PRO A 72 -17.80 13.12 -2.50
CA PRO A 72 -17.17 13.88 -3.58
C PRO A 72 -16.16 14.97 -3.13
N SER A 73 -15.71 14.97 -1.86
CA SER A 73 -14.87 16.03 -1.28
C SER A 73 -13.53 15.55 -0.70
N ASP A 74 -13.04 14.36 -1.09
CA ASP A 74 -11.83 13.75 -0.55
C ASP A 74 -10.64 13.86 -1.52
N ASN A 75 -10.32 15.08 -1.95
CA ASN A 75 -9.12 15.32 -2.77
C ASN A 75 -7.87 14.82 -2.03
N THR A 76 -6.93 14.24 -2.77
CA THR A 76 -5.67 13.70 -2.23
C THR A 76 -4.48 14.31 -2.94
N LEU A 77 -3.52 14.82 -2.17
CA LEU A 77 -2.22 15.28 -2.66
C LEU A 77 -1.21 14.12 -2.56
N LEU A 78 -0.72 13.66 -3.70
CA LEU A 78 0.36 12.69 -3.78
C LEU A 78 1.71 13.42 -3.90
N ILE A 79 2.67 13.06 -3.05
CA ILE A 79 4.02 13.60 -3.03
C ILE A 79 5.00 12.47 -3.31
N GLU A 80 5.54 12.42 -4.52
CA GLU A 80 6.45 11.36 -4.97
C GLU A 80 7.92 11.64 -4.64
N ARG A 81 8.17 12.14 -3.41
CA ARG A 81 9.51 12.48 -2.92
C ARG A 81 9.53 12.60 -1.40
N THR A 82 10.72 12.51 -0.82
CA THR A 82 10.97 12.89 0.58
C THR A 82 10.63 14.35 0.83
N VAL A 83 9.94 14.63 1.95
CA VAL A 83 9.76 15.97 2.52
C VAL A 83 10.94 16.26 3.45
N ARG A 84 11.76 17.24 3.08
CA ARG A 84 13.03 17.55 3.77
C ARG A 84 12.85 18.58 4.87
N SER A 85 13.83 18.68 5.76
CA SER A 85 13.85 19.69 6.83
C SER A 85 13.62 21.10 6.29
N GLY A 86 12.79 21.87 6.99
CA GLY A 86 12.39 23.22 6.60
C GLY A 86 11.28 23.30 5.56
N GLN A 87 10.84 22.17 4.99
CA GLN A 87 9.70 22.13 4.08
C GLN A 87 8.39 21.93 4.86
N SER A 88 7.36 22.68 4.49
CA SER A 88 6.00 22.51 5.00
C SER A 88 5.04 22.25 3.84
N VAL A 89 4.19 21.24 4.01
CA VAL A 89 3.12 20.85 3.09
C VAL A 89 1.80 21.16 3.78
N ASN A 90 0.95 21.97 3.16
CA ASN A 90 -0.41 22.23 3.66
C ASN A 90 -1.43 21.90 2.56
N PHE A 91 -2.37 21.02 2.89
CA PHE A 91 -3.40 20.59 1.94
C PHE A 91 -4.75 20.33 2.65
N PRO A 92 -5.88 20.84 2.13
CA PRO A 92 -7.18 20.71 2.80
C PRO A 92 -7.75 19.28 2.78
N GLY A 93 -7.25 18.40 1.92
CA GLY A 93 -7.68 17.00 1.83
C GLY A 93 -6.69 16.02 2.46
N HIS A 94 -6.54 14.85 1.86
CA HIS A 94 -5.57 13.83 2.30
C HIS A 94 -4.19 14.08 1.69
N VAL A 95 -3.14 13.67 2.39
CA VAL A 95 -1.75 13.73 1.88
C VAL A 95 -1.17 12.33 1.90
N VAL A 96 -0.59 11.92 0.76
CA VAL A 96 0.18 10.68 0.64
C VAL A 96 1.61 11.05 0.25
N VAL A 97 2.59 10.50 0.95
CA VAL A 97 4.01 10.69 0.66
C VAL A 97 4.61 9.35 0.27
N MET A 98 5.16 9.26 -0.95
CA MET A 98 5.96 8.13 -1.42
C MET A 98 7.43 8.39 -1.08
N GLY A 99 7.76 8.29 0.20
CA GLY A 99 9.10 8.57 0.72
C GLY A 99 9.06 8.98 2.19
N ASP A 100 10.16 9.56 2.66
CA ASP A 100 10.31 9.97 4.05
C ASP A 100 9.79 11.38 4.35
N VAL A 101 9.52 11.63 5.62
CA VAL A 101 9.30 12.97 6.17
C VAL A 101 10.36 13.19 7.24
N ASN A 102 11.37 13.99 6.93
CA ASN A 102 12.55 14.14 7.77
C ASN A 102 12.28 15.04 8.99
N PRO A 103 13.14 14.97 10.04
CA PRO A 103 13.07 15.92 11.14
C PRO A 103 13.10 17.37 10.63
N GLY A 104 12.24 18.22 11.19
CA GLY A 104 12.08 19.61 10.77
C GLY A 104 11.23 19.81 9.51
N ALA A 105 10.74 18.74 8.88
CA ALA A 105 9.67 18.82 7.89
C ALA A 105 8.29 18.86 8.57
N GLU A 106 7.30 19.44 7.91
CA GLU A 106 5.92 19.52 8.41
C GLU A 106 4.91 19.11 7.32
N ILE A 107 3.91 18.32 7.71
CA ILE A 107 2.73 18.01 6.90
C ILE A 107 1.49 18.39 7.68
N VAL A 108 0.67 19.28 7.12
CA VAL A 108 -0.65 19.66 7.61
C VAL A 108 -1.68 19.23 6.57
N ALA A 109 -2.55 18.30 6.95
CA ALA A 109 -3.62 17.77 6.11
C ALA A 109 -4.98 17.99 6.78
N GLY A 110 -5.96 18.47 6.02
CA GLY A 110 -7.34 18.54 6.51
C GLY A 110 -7.97 17.16 6.72
N GLY A 111 -7.49 16.14 5.98
CA GLY A 111 -7.88 14.74 6.09
C GLY A 111 -6.78 13.85 6.68
N HIS A 112 -6.53 12.73 6.01
CA HIS A 112 -5.59 11.68 6.43
C HIS A 112 -4.15 12.00 5.96
N ILE A 113 -3.16 11.47 6.67
CA ILE A 113 -1.76 11.50 6.24
C ILE A 113 -1.25 10.06 6.14
N MET A 114 -0.74 9.67 4.97
CA MET A 114 -0.11 8.36 4.76
C MET A 114 1.33 8.57 4.28
N VAL A 115 2.29 7.96 4.97
CA VAL A 115 3.72 8.08 4.63
C VAL A 115 4.25 6.68 4.32
N PHE A 116 4.54 6.41 3.05
CA PHE A 116 5.21 5.19 2.61
C PHE A 116 6.72 5.31 2.83
N GLY A 117 7.11 5.46 4.10
CA GLY A 117 8.48 5.67 4.55
C GLY A 117 8.53 6.00 6.04
N SER A 118 9.62 6.66 6.46
CA SER A 118 9.81 7.10 7.84
C SER A 118 9.20 8.49 8.07
N LEU A 119 8.24 8.60 8.99
CA LEU A 119 7.72 9.86 9.48
C LEU A 119 8.50 10.30 10.72
N ARG A 120 9.45 11.22 10.55
CA ARG A 120 10.30 11.79 11.62
C ARG A 120 10.10 13.30 11.85
N GLY A 121 9.32 13.94 10.98
CA GLY A 121 8.95 15.34 11.12
C GLY A 121 7.69 15.55 11.96
N VAL A 122 7.00 16.66 11.68
CA VAL A 122 5.71 17.00 12.26
C VAL A 122 4.58 16.56 11.33
N ALA A 123 3.57 15.91 11.86
CA ALA A 123 2.33 15.61 11.14
C ALA A 123 1.11 16.17 11.89
N HIS A 124 0.24 16.86 11.16
CA HIS A 124 -1.05 17.32 11.65
C HIS A 124 -2.15 16.88 10.68
N ALA A 125 -2.78 15.75 10.98
CA ALA A 125 -3.94 15.25 10.25
C ALA A 125 -5.23 15.80 10.84
N GLY A 126 -6.30 15.81 10.04
CA GLY A 126 -7.59 16.33 10.51
C GLY A 126 -7.53 17.81 10.89
N ALA A 127 -6.64 18.61 10.26
CA ALA A 127 -6.37 19.98 10.66
C ALA A 127 -7.61 20.90 10.64
N LEU A 128 -8.64 20.50 9.88
CA LEU A 128 -9.95 21.16 9.83
C LEU A 128 -10.93 20.69 10.93
N GLY A 129 -10.45 19.91 11.91
CA GLY A 129 -11.23 19.44 13.06
C GLY A 129 -11.68 17.97 12.99
N SER A 130 -11.31 17.23 11.94
CA SER A 130 -11.73 15.83 11.78
C SER A 130 -11.01 14.91 12.76
N LYS A 131 -11.74 14.39 13.76
CA LYS A 131 -11.23 13.42 14.73
C LYS A 131 -11.13 11.99 14.18
N SER A 132 -11.78 11.71 13.05
CA SER A 132 -11.67 10.41 12.35
C SER A 132 -10.40 10.31 11.50
N ALA A 133 -9.66 11.42 11.36
CA ALA A 133 -8.40 11.45 10.64
C ALA A 133 -7.38 10.48 11.28
N ARG A 134 -6.47 10.00 10.42
CA ARG A 134 -5.48 8.97 10.76
C ARG A 134 -4.14 9.40 10.18
N VAL A 135 -3.08 9.02 10.87
CA VAL A 135 -1.72 9.14 10.36
C VAL A 135 -1.14 7.74 10.31
N ALA A 136 -0.74 7.27 9.14
CA ALA A 136 -0.06 5.99 8.98
C ALA A 136 1.35 6.20 8.42
N ALA A 137 2.30 5.40 8.88
CA ALA A 137 3.63 5.35 8.30
C ALA A 137 4.20 3.94 8.36
N LEU A 138 5.14 3.63 7.46
CA LEU A 138 5.92 2.39 7.55
C LEU A 138 6.82 2.38 8.79
N CYS A 139 7.36 3.56 9.15
CA CYS A 139 8.02 3.79 10.43
C CYS A 139 7.50 5.10 11.03
N LEU A 140 6.73 5.02 12.12
CA LEU A 140 6.09 6.17 12.76
C LEU A 140 6.94 6.66 13.95
N ASN A 141 7.82 7.63 13.73
CA ASN A 141 8.65 8.24 14.80
C ASN A 141 8.64 9.79 14.73
N PRO A 142 7.46 10.43 14.75
CA PRO A 142 7.33 11.87 14.56
C PRO A 142 7.84 12.64 15.78
N THR A 143 8.51 13.77 15.54
CA THR A 143 8.82 14.72 16.62
C THR A 143 7.55 15.27 17.27
N GLN A 144 6.48 15.38 16.50
CA GLN A 144 5.16 15.77 16.97
C GLN A 144 4.09 15.22 16.05
N LEU A 145 3.03 14.67 16.64
CA LEU A 145 1.89 14.15 15.91
C LEU A 145 0.60 14.77 16.45
N ARG A 146 -0.21 15.32 15.54
CA ARG A 146 -1.51 15.93 15.84
C ARG A 146 -2.61 15.30 15.01
N ILE A 147 -3.76 15.10 15.63
CA ILE A 147 -4.99 14.70 14.97
C ILE A 147 -6.10 15.61 15.48
N ALA A 148 -6.72 16.40 14.60
CA ALA A 148 -7.62 17.48 14.98
C ALA A 148 -6.98 18.40 16.04
N GLY A 149 -7.60 18.53 17.21
CA GLY A 149 -7.09 19.31 18.34
C GLY A 149 -6.20 18.53 19.31
N HIS A 150 -5.95 17.24 19.08
CA HIS A 150 -5.16 16.39 19.97
C HIS A 150 -3.70 16.40 19.51
N ILE A 151 -2.77 16.34 20.47
CA ILE A 151 -1.33 16.36 20.24
C ILE A 151 -0.65 15.29 21.08
N THR A 152 0.31 14.61 20.48
CA THR A 152 1.24 13.74 21.17
C THR A 152 2.66 14.00 20.67
N ARG A 153 3.64 13.60 21.47
CA ARG A 153 5.08 13.66 21.15
C ARG A 153 5.68 12.30 21.46
N ALA A 154 6.76 11.96 20.79
CA ALA A 154 7.55 10.80 21.17
C ALA A 154 8.01 10.96 22.65
N PRO A 155 7.99 9.89 23.46
CA PRO A 155 8.54 9.94 24.82
C PRO A 155 10.04 10.29 24.80
N ASP A 156 10.51 10.97 25.85
CA ASP A 156 11.92 11.34 25.99
C ASP A 156 12.76 10.07 26.26
N GLY A 157 13.59 9.64 25.30
CA GLY A 157 14.57 8.54 25.45
C GLY A 157 14.46 7.41 24.41
N ASP A 158 15.62 6.83 24.07
CA ASP A 158 15.97 5.80 23.07
C ASP A 158 15.27 5.85 21.70
N GLU A 159 16.07 5.68 20.63
CA GLU A 159 15.58 5.61 19.24
C GLU A 159 14.65 4.40 19.04
N PHE A 160 13.37 4.54 19.41
CA PHE A 160 12.35 3.56 19.03
C PHE A 160 12.18 3.61 17.51
N LYS A 161 12.78 2.62 16.85
CA LYS A 161 12.58 2.38 15.41
C LYS A 161 11.52 1.30 15.30
N PRO A 162 10.24 1.67 15.11
CA PRO A 162 9.24 0.67 14.77
C PRO A 162 9.71 -0.03 13.48
N ASN A 163 9.87 -1.35 13.54
CA ASN A 163 10.27 -2.17 12.39
C ASN A 163 9.04 -2.66 11.60
N GLN A 164 7.91 -1.98 11.75
CA GLN A 164 6.63 -2.37 11.21
C GLN A 164 5.72 -1.16 11.02
N PRO A 165 4.77 -1.22 10.06
CA PRO A 165 3.86 -0.12 9.85
C PRO A 165 2.93 0.09 11.05
N GLU A 166 2.64 1.36 11.34
CA GLU A 166 1.82 1.79 12.46
C GLU A 166 0.79 2.83 12.02
N ILE A 167 -0.32 2.90 12.75
CA ILE A 167 -1.39 3.87 12.56
C ILE A 167 -1.63 4.60 13.87
N ALA A 168 -1.52 5.93 13.83
CA ALA A 168 -2.04 6.80 14.87
C ALA A 168 -3.49 7.19 14.57
N LYS A 169 -4.34 7.07 15.59
CA LYS A 169 -5.76 7.46 15.55
C LYS A 169 -6.18 8.01 16.92
N ILE A 170 -7.31 8.70 16.97
CA ILE A 170 -7.90 9.08 18.26
C ILE A 170 -8.71 7.91 18.80
N ASN A 171 -8.44 7.52 20.04
CA ASN A 171 -9.27 6.62 20.83
C ASN A 171 -9.48 7.22 22.22
N ASP A 172 -10.73 7.25 22.70
CA ASP A 172 -11.12 7.83 24.00
C ASP A 172 -10.53 9.23 24.29
N GLY A 173 -10.45 10.08 23.26
CA GLY A 173 -9.94 11.45 23.40
C GLY A 173 -8.41 11.58 23.52
N SER A 174 -7.68 10.49 23.33
CA SER A 174 -6.21 10.46 23.28
C SER A 174 -5.72 9.92 21.94
N ILE A 175 -4.50 10.27 21.53
CA ILE A 175 -3.90 9.67 20.34
C ILE A 175 -3.26 8.35 20.75
N VAL A 176 -3.69 7.26 20.12
CA VAL A 176 -3.14 5.91 20.30
C VAL A 176 -2.45 5.50 19.02
N ILE A 177 -1.27 4.90 19.15
CA ILE A 177 -0.51 4.32 18.06
C ILE A 177 -0.66 2.81 18.13
N GLU A 178 -1.15 2.21 17.05
CA GLU A 178 -1.33 0.78 16.93
C GLU A 178 -0.51 0.24 15.76
N LYS A 179 -0.10 -1.02 15.89
CA LYS A 179 0.45 -1.80 14.79
C LYS A 179 -0.59 -1.89 13.67
N TYR A 180 -0.16 -1.71 12.43
CA TYR A 180 -1.01 -2.03 11.29
C TYR A 180 -1.18 -3.54 11.19
N CYS A 181 -2.40 -4.02 11.37
CA CYS A 181 -2.78 -5.41 11.14
C CYS A 181 -3.59 -5.49 9.83
N PRO A 182 -3.07 -6.17 8.80
CA PRO A 182 -3.82 -6.46 7.58
C PRO A 182 -5.14 -7.17 7.86
N GLY A 183 -6.13 -6.99 6.97
CA GLY A 183 -7.47 -7.56 7.16
C GLY A 183 -7.51 -9.07 7.36
N TRP A 184 -6.57 -9.82 6.77
CA TRP A 184 -6.50 -11.28 6.87
C TRP A 184 -6.01 -11.79 8.24
N GLU A 185 -5.42 -10.93 9.08
CA GLU A 185 -5.04 -11.28 10.46
C GLU A 185 -6.17 -10.96 11.47
N ARG A 186 -7.21 -10.23 11.05
CA ARG A 186 -8.32 -9.80 11.91
C ARG A 186 -9.43 -10.86 12.06
N GLY A 187 -9.08 -12.15 12.06
CA GLY A 187 -9.97 -13.33 12.15
C GLY A 187 -11.47 -13.05 12.33
N GLU A 188 -12.15 -12.68 11.24
CA GLU A 188 -13.60 -12.57 11.14
C GLU A 188 -14.24 -13.91 10.74
#